data_AF-A0A246BPX0-F1
#
_entry.id   AF-A0A246BPX0-F1
#
_cell.length_a   1.000
_cell.length_b   1.000
_cell.length_c   1.000
_cell.angle_alpha   90.00
_cell.angle_beta   90.00
_cell.angle_gamma   90.00
#
_symmetry.space_group_name_H-M   'P 1'
#
loop_
_entity.id
_entity.type
_entity.pdbx_description
1 polymer ?
#
loop_
_entity_poly.entity_id
_entity_poly.type
_entity_poly.pdbx_seq_one_letter_code
_entity_poly.pdbx_strand_id
1 'polypeptide(L)'
;MTRPHLLFVYNADGGPLNALKDLWHKTVSPATYDCQLCAVTYGPLGMRREWREFVRSLPADVTFLHRDELAAQYGVQGVALPAAFVLDGAQVRPWLSAEAVREARTLDDLMSLVRASLPMTAGPDTGVRPA
;
A
#
# COMPACT_ATOMS: atom_id res chain seq x y z
N MET A 1 -20.59 -2.77 -12.99
CA MET A 1 -19.12 -2.64 -13.13
C MET A 1 -18.56 -2.57 -11.72
N THR A 2 -18.08 -3.68 -11.17
CA THR A 2 -17.44 -3.72 -9.85
C THR A 2 -16.03 -3.19 -10.00
N ARG A 3 -15.71 -2.08 -9.34
CA ARG A 3 -14.33 -1.58 -9.27
C ARG A 3 -13.54 -2.48 -8.31
N PRO A 4 -12.34 -2.93 -8.67
CA PRO A 4 -11.50 -3.67 -7.74
C PRO A 4 -11.10 -2.72 -6.60
N HIS A 5 -10.94 -3.26 -5.39
CA HIS A 5 -10.54 -2.48 -4.24
C HIS A 5 -9.08 -2.81 -3.88
N LEU A 6 -8.20 -1.83 -4.03
CA LEU A 6 -6.77 -1.92 -3.77
C LEU A 6 -6.48 -1.41 -2.36
N LEU A 7 -5.68 -2.16 -1.62
CA LEU A 7 -5.26 -1.88 -0.25
C LEU A 7 -3.75 -1.66 -0.26
N PHE A 8 -3.29 -0.43 -0.07
CA PHE A 8 -1.86 -0.13 0.08
C PHE A 8 -1.50 -0.13 1.55
N VAL A 9 -0.59 -1.02 1.94
CA VAL A 9 -0.20 -1.22 3.33
C VAL A 9 1.20 -0.67 3.56
N TYR A 10 1.28 0.36 4.39
CA TYR A 10 2.55 0.95 4.81
C TYR A 10 3.23 0.10 5.87
N ASN A 11 4.56 0.03 5.81
CA ASN A 11 5.40 -0.58 6.86
C ASN A 11 5.56 0.35 8.06
N ALA A 12 4.47 0.92 8.54
CA ALA A 12 4.40 1.79 9.70
C ALA A 12 3.23 1.33 10.58
N ASP A 13 3.32 1.57 11.88
CA ASP A 13 2.19 1.37 12.79
C ASP A 13 1.30 2.61 12.72
N GLY A 14 -0.03 2.43 12.75
CA GLY A 14 -1.03 3.51 12.73
C GLY A 14 -1.06 4.34 14.01
N GLY A 15 0.05 4.40 14.75
CA GLY A 15 0.23 5.30 15.86
C GLY A 15 0.10 6.75 15.38
N PRO A 16 -0.56 7.62 16.14
CA PRO A 16 -1.04 8.90 15.66
C PRO A 16 0.09 9.72 15.02
N LEU A 17 -0.09 10.08 13.76
CA LEU A 17 0.70 11.09 13.04
C LEU A 17 0.81 12.45 13.78
N ASN A 18 0.09 12.63 14.89
CA ASN A 18 0.28 13.74 15.84
C ASN A 18 1.61 13.68 16.62
N ALA A 19 2.27 12.53 16.74
CA ALA A 19 3.60 12.47 17.36
C ALA A 19 4.72 12.92 16.41
N LEU A 20 4.44 13.02 15.09
CA LEU A 20 5.44 13.37 14.08
C LEU A 20 5.80 14.86 14.09
N LYS A 21 5.02 15.72 14.76
CA LYS A 21 5.39 17.12 14.99
C LYS A 21 6.37 17.31 16.15
N ASP A 22 6.36 16.45 17.16
CA ASP A 22 7.21 16.59 18.35
C ASP A 22 8.47 15.70 18.30
N LEU A 23 8.48 14.64 17.49
CA LEU A 23 9.62 13.73 17.35
C LEU A 23 10.55 14.01 16.17
N TRP A 24 10.26 14.98 15.30
CA TRP A 24 11.19 15.32 14.20
C TRP A 24 12.54 15.86 14.69
N HIS A 25 12.63 16.30 15.96
CA HIS A 25 13.86 16.81 16.57
C HIS A 25 14.50 15.91 17.63
N LYS A 26 13.95 14.73 17.93
CA LYS A 26 14.52 13.84 18.95
C LYS A 26 14.57 12.39 18.48
N THR A 27 15.69 12.07 17.84
CA THR A 27 16.46 10.87 18.19
C THR A 27 15.65 9.60 18.43
N VAL A 28 15.00 9.06 17.39
CA VAL A 28 14.65 7.65 17.37
C VAL A 28 15.10 7.06 16.04
N SER A 29 16.19 6.29 16.12
CA SER A 29 16.72 5.32 15.16
C SER A 29 16.32 5.48 13.68
N PRO A 30 17.24 5.92 12.79
CA PRO A 30 17.01 5.91 11.35
C PRO A 30 16.76 4.51 10.75
N ALA A 31 16.86 3.44 11.56
CA ALA A 31 16.59 2.05 11.17
C ALA A 31 15.11 1.63 11.30
N THR A 32 14.24 2.41 11.96
CA THR A 32 12.85 2.00 12.26
C THR A 32 11.79 2.49 11.26
N TYR A 33 12.20 3.15 10.17
CA TYR A 33 11.30 3.65 9.12
C TYR A 33 11.75 3.24 7.70
N ASP A 34 12.02 1.95 7.47
CA ASP A 34 12.24 1.39 6.11
C ASP A 34 10.89 1.20 5.39
N CYS A 35 10.15 2.31 5.22
CA CYS A 35 8.93 2.34 4.43
C CYS A 35 9.22 3.06 3.12
N GLN A 36 9.76 2.33 2.12
CA GLN A 36 10.02 2.87 0.78
C GLN A 36 8.77 3.56 0.20
N LEU A 37 7.60 2.95 0.39
CA LEU A 37 6.32 3.51 -0.04
C LEU A 37 6.05 4.88 0.59
N CYS A 38 6.35 5.06 1.88
CA CYS A 38 6.21 6.33 2.57
C CYS A 38 7.18 7.37 2.00
N ALA A 39 8.43 6.99 1.76
CA ALA A 39 9.47 7.87 1.23
C ALA A 39 9.14 8.42 -0.17
N VAL A 40 8.50 7.61 -1.02
CA VAL A 40 8.13 8.04 -2.38
C VAL A 40 6.76 8.74 -2.44
N THR A 41 5.84 8.44 -1.53
CA THR A 41 4.48 9.01 -1.53
C THR A 41 4.30 10.23 -0.62
N TYR A 42 5.15 10.44 0.39
CA TYR A 42 5.13 11.60 1.29
C TYR A 42 6.33 12.51 1.05
N GLY A 43 6.09 13.82 1.10
CA GLY A 43 7.11 14.87 1.08
C GLY A 43 7.10 15.69 2.37
N PRO A 44 7.88 16.80 2.43
CA PRO A 44 8.02 17.63 3.63
C PRO A 44 6.71 18.29 4.12
N LEU A 45 5.68 18.31 3.27
CA LEU A 45 4.37 18.89 3.55
C LEU A 45 3.25 17.84 3.64
N GLY A 46 3.57 16.54 3.59
CA GLY A 46 2.60 15.44 3.62
C GLY A 46 2.52 14.66 2.29
N MET A 47 1.42 13.94 2.07
CA MET A 47 1.21 13.10 0.88
C MET A 47 1.31 13.92 -0.41
N ARG A 48 2.17 13.49 -1.34
CA ARG A 48 2.39 14.13 -2.64
C ARG A 48 1.09 14.22 -3.43
N ARG A 49 0.86 15.40 -4.01
CA ARG A 49 -0.38 15.67 -4.75
C ARG A 49 -0.49 14.80 -6.00
N GLU A 50 0.63 14.58 -6.69
CA GLU A 50 0.74 13.71 -7.86
C GLU A 50 0.28 12.27 -7.55
N TRP A 51 0.75 11.70 -6.44
CA TRP A 51 0.34 10.37 -6.00
C TRP A 51 -1.17 10.30 -5.72
N ARG A 52 -1.69 11.30 -5.00
CA ARG A 52 -3.12 11.39 -4.68
C ARG A 52 -3.98 11.51 -5.93
N GLU A 53 -3.58 12.35 -6.88
CA GLU A 53 -4.26 12.54 -8.16
C GLU A 53 -4.22 11.25 -8.99
N PHE A 54 -3.06 10.58 -9.05
CA PHE A 54 -2.91 9.30 -9.72
C PHE A 54 -3.84 8.24 -9.14
N VAL A 55 -3.83 8.04 -7.82
CA VAL A 55 -4.70 7.06 -7.13
C VAL A 55 -6.18 7.34 -7.38
N ARG A 56 -6.59 8.62 -7.36
CA ARG A 56 -7.97 9.03 -7.69
C ARG A 56 -8.35 8.83 -9.16
N SER A 57 -7.36 8.79 -10.05
CA SER A 57 -7.57 8.54 -11.48
C SER A 57 -7.70 7.05 -11.81
N LEU A 58 -7.32 6.17 -10.88
CA LEU A 58 -7.42 4.73 -11.09
C LEU A 58 -8.89 4.30 -11.18
N PRO A 59 -9.23 3.35 -12.06
CA PRO A 59 -10.58 2.77 -12.14
C PRO A 59 -10.82 1.76 -11.00
N ALA A 60 -10.27 2.00 -9.81
CA ALA A 60 -10.26 1.12 -8.66
C ALA A 60 -10.49 1.92 -7.38
N ASP A 61 -11.14 1.31 -6.39
CA ASP A 61 -11.25 1.88 -5.06
C ASP A 61 -9.94 1.67 -4.32
N VAL A 62 -9.34 2.71 -3.76
CA VAL A 62 -8.02 2.61 -3.14
C VAL A 62 -8.10 3.03 -1.68
N THR A 63 -7.66 2.13 -0.80
CA THR A 63 -7.56 2.36 0.63
C THR A 63 -6.12 2.19 1.08
N PHE A 64 -5.72 3.04 2.01
CA PHE A 64 -4.41 3.02 2.62
C PHE A 64 -4.55 2.52 4.05
N LEU A 65 -3.75 1.53 4.41
CA LEU A 65 -3.72 0.95 5.76
C LEU A 65 -2.29 0.93 6.28
N HIS A 66 -2.16 0.92 7.60
CA HIS A 66 -0.92 0.63 8.29
C HIS A 66 -0.79 -0.87 8.58
N ARG A 67 0.43 -1.31 8.92
CA ARG A 67 0.70 -2.71 9.31
C ARG A 67 -0.29 -3.21 10.38
N ASP A 68 -0.48 -2.38 11.41
CA ASP A 68 -1.36 -2.72 12.54
C ASP A 68 -2.84 -2.76 12.12
N GLU A 69 -3.26 -1.86 11.22
CA GLU A 69 -4.63 -1.85 10.71
C GLU A 69 -4.93 -3.06 9.81
N LEU A 70 -3.96 -3.49 8.98
CA LEU A 70 -4.10 -4.70 8.18
C LEU A 70 -4.28 -5.93 9.10
N ALA A 71 -3.48 -6.02 10.15
CA ALA A 71 -3.58 -7.08 11.14
C ALA A 71 -4.92 -7.03 11.90
N ALA A 72 -5.37 -5.84 12.29
CA ALA A 72 -6.61 -5.65 13.05
C ALA A 72 -7.87 -5.91 12.21
N GLN A 73 -7.90 -5.45 10.95
CA GLN A 73 -9.06 -5.57 10.07
C GLN A 73 -9.15 -6.92 9.36
N TYR A 74 -8.01 -7.47 8.95
CA TYR A 74 -7.96 -8.66 8.08
C TYR A 74 -7.20 -9.84 8.69
N GLY A 75 -6.59 -9.69 9.87
CA GLY A 75 -5.84 -10.76 10.53
C GLY A 75 -4.52 -11.13 9.81
N VAL A 76 -4.08 -10.32 8.84
CA VAL A 76 -2.86 -10.61 8.06
C VAL A 76 -1.65 -10.07 8.82
N GLN A 77 -0.77 -10.97 9.27
CA GLN A 77 0.46 -10.68 9.99
C GLN A 77 1.65 -11.45 9.38
N GLY A 78 2.87 -10.99 9.64
CA GLY A 78 4.09 -11.67 9.18
C GLY A 78 4.38 -11.54 7.68
N VAL A 79 3.67 -10.65 6.97
CA VAL A 79 3.96 -10.32 5.57
C VAL A 79 5.08 -9.29 5.48
N ALA A 80 5.93 -9.40 4.47
CA ALA A 80 6.93 -8.37 4.18
C ALA A 80 6.20 -7.09 3.74
N LEU A 81 6.47 -5.99 4.43
CA LEU A 81 5.90 -4.66 4.15
C LEU A 81 7.02 -3.70 3.76
N PRO A 82 6.74 -2.63 2.99
CA PRO A 82 5.43 -2.16 2.53
C PRO A 82 4.87 -2.98 1.36
N ALA A 83 3.59 -3.34 1.34
CA ALA A 83 2.99 -4.18 0.29
C ALA A 83 1.62 -3.65 -0.15
N ALA A 84 1.16 -4.05 -1.34
CA ALA A 84 -0.20 -3.77 -1.78
C ALA A 84 -1.00 -5.07 -1.94
N PHE A 85 -2.27 -5.00 -1.60
CA PHE A 85 -3.21 -6.10 -1.66
C PHE A 85 -4.44 -5.69 -2.49
N VAL A 86 -5.18 -6.69 -2.94
CA VAL A 86 -6.45 -6.52 -3.64
C VAL A 86 -7.51 -7.21 -2.81
N LEU A 87 -8.59 -6.49 -2.53
CA LEU A 87 -9.80 -7.02 -1.92
C LEU A 87 -10.72 -7.50 -3.05
N ASP A 88 -10.88 -8.82 -3.13
CA ASP A 88 -11.80 -9.49 -4.04
C ASP A 88 -12.97 -10.04 -3.19
N GLY A 89 -14.05 -9.27 -3.13
CA GLY A 89 -15.18 -9.55 -2.24
C GLY A 89 -14.78 -9.47 -0.76
N ALA A 90 -14.57 -10.63 -0.14
CA ALA A 90 -14.16 -10.74 1.27
C ALA A 90 -12.72 -11.26 1.46
N GLN A 91 -12.02 -11.58 0.37
CA GLN A 91 -10.64 -12.07 0.44
C GLN A 91 -9.65 -10.95 0.10
N VAL A 92 -8.69 -10.73 0.97
CA VAL A 92 -7.51 -9.90 0.69
C VAL A 92 -6.42 -10.78 0.12
N ARG A 93 -5.98 -10.49 -1.11
CA ARG A 93 -4.90 -11.20 -1.79
C ARG A 93 -3.70 -10.28 -1.99
N PRO A 94 -2.47 -10.76 -1.74
CA PRO A 94 -1.28 -9.97 -2.04
C PRO A 94 -1.19 -9.70 -3.55
N TRP A 95 -0.96 -8.45 -3.90
CA TRP A 95 -0.89 -8.00 -5.29
C TRP A 95 0.49 -7.44 -5.64
N LEU A 96 1.06 -6.61 -4.77
CA LEU A 96 2.44 -6.16 -4.86
C LEU A 96 3.18 -6.58 -3.59
N SER A 97 4.25 -7.34 -3.74
CA SER A 97 5.12 -7.70 -2.63
C SER A 97 5.97 -6.50 -2.19
N ALA A 98 6.51 -6.56 -0.99
CA ALA A 98 7.42 -5.52 -0.51
C ALA A 98 8.69 -5.38 -1.34
N GLU A 99 9.14 -6.44 -1.99
CA GLU A 99 10.29 -6.37 -2.89
C GLU A 99 9.99 -5.49 -4.10
N ALA A 100 8.85 -5.72 -4.76
CA ALA A 100 8.41 -4.91 -5.90
C ALA A 100 8.21 -3.42 -5.53
N VAL A 101 7.62 -3.17 -4.37
CA VAL A 101 7.45 -1.78 -3.87
C VAL A 101 8.79 -1.15 -3.48
N ARG A 102 9.74 -1.95 -2.95
CA ARG A 102 11.09 -1.47 -2.60
C ARG A 102 11.94 -1.18 -3.83
N GLU A 103 11.71 -1.89 -4.93
CA GLU A 103 12.35 -1.61 -6.23
C GLU A 103 11.88 -0.26 -6.80
N ALA A 104 10.64 0.16 -6.52
CA ALA A 104 10.14 1.47 -6.87
C ALA A 104 10.79 2.58 -6.02
N ARG A 105 11.90 3.13 -6.51
CA ARG A 105 12.68 4.16 -5.80
C ARG A 105 12.12 5.56 -5.96
N THR A 106 11.33 5.79 -7.00
CA THR A 106 10.71 7.08 -7.28
C THR A 106 9.18 6.98 -7.29
N LEU A 107 8.52 8.13 -7.18
CA LEU A 107 7.07 8.18 -7.31
C LEU A 107 6.63 7.70 -8.70
N ASP A 108 7.40 8.02 -9.75
CA ASP A 108 7.10 7.59 -11.11
C ASP A 108 7.21 6.07 -11.28
N ASP A 109 8.26 5.45 -10.73
CA ASP A 109 8.40 3.98 -10.72
C ASP A 109 7.21 3.32 -10.02
N LEU A 110 6.78 3.88 -8.88
CA LEU A 110 5.62 3.35 -8.15
C LEU A 110 4.34 3.47 -8.97
N MET A 111 4.08 4.63 -9.57
CA MET A 111 2.89 4.84 -10.41
C MET A 111 2.91 3.93 -11.64
N SER A 112 4.08 3.76 -12.26
CA SER A 112 4.29 2.87 -13.39
C SER A 112 4.07 1.41 -13.01
N LEU A 113 4.61 0.96 -11.88
CA LEU A 113 4.40 -0.37 -11.33
C LEU A 113 2.91 -0.64 -11.05
N VAL A 114 2.25 0.28 -10.34
CA VAL A 114 0.82 0.18 -10.02
C VAL A 114 0.00 0.06 -11.30
N ARG A 115 0.26 0.93 -12.29
CA ARG A 115 -0.44 0.94 -13.58
C ARG A 115 -0.20 -0.35 -14.37
N ALA A 116 1.03 -0.85 -14.43
CA ALA A 116 1.39 -2.05 -15.16
C ALA A 116 0.80 -3.31 -14.51
N SER A 117 0.69 -3.32 -13.18
CA SER A 117 0.18 -4.46 -12.44
C SER A 117 -1.32 -4.41 -12.21
N LEU A 118 -2.04 -3.33 -12.59
CA LEU A 118 -3.45 -3.12 -12.24
C LEU A 118 -4.26 -4.40 -12.48
N PRO A 119 -4.91 -4.96 -11.44
CA PRO A 119 -5.74 -6.12 -11.64
C PRO A 119 -6.93 -5.68 -12.49
N MET A 120 -6.92 -6.06 -13.77
CA MET A 120 -8.15 -6.09 -14.52
C MET A 120 -9.02 -7.14 -13.84
N THR A 121 -10.12 -6.72 -13.21
CA THR A 121 -11.11 -7.67 -12.71
C THR A 121 -11.70 -8.38 -13.92
N ALA A 122 -11.04 -9.47 -14.35
CA ALA A 122 -11.70 -10.52 -15.08
C ALA A 122 -12.87 -10.95 -14.20
N GLY A 123 -14.05 -11.09 -14.80
CA GLY A 123 -15.23 -11.62 -14.11
C GLY A 123 -14.92 -12.95 -13.42
N PRO A 124 -15.85 -13.47 -12.59
CA PRO A 124 -15.60 -14.55 -11.65
C PRO A 124 -15.12 -15.83 -12.35
N ASP A 125 -13.80 -15.96 -12.55
CA ASP A 125 -13.20 -17.21 -12.97
C ASP A 125 -13.03 -18.05 -11.70
N THR A 126 -14.07 -18.84 -11.47
CA THR A 126 -14.06 -19.93 -10.49
C THR A 126 -13.04 -20.95 -10.98
N GLY A 127 -11.76 -20.69 -10.69
CA GLY A 127 -10.66 -21.62 -10.89
C GLY A 127 -10.73 -22.73 -9.84
N VAL A 128 -11.72 -23.61 -10.00
CA VAL A 128 -11.76 -24.92 -9.37
C VAL A 128 -10.49 -25.69 -9.73
N ARG A 129 -9.83 -26.22 -8.70
CA ARG A 129 -8.66 -27.10 -8.76
C ARG A 129 -8.93 -28.29 -9.69
N PRO A 130 -7.95 -28.80 -10.46
CA PRO A 130 -7.91 -30.21 -10.76
C PRO A 130 -6.99 -30.95 -9.77
N ALA A 131 -7.46 -32.12 -9.36
CA ALA A 131 -6.76 -33.14 -8.60
C ALA A 131 -5.89 -34.00 -9.54
#